data_AF-A0A0S8G774-F1
#
_entry.id   AF-A0A0S8G774-F1
#
_cell.length_a   1.000
_cell.length_b   1.000
_cell.length_c   1.000
_cell.angle_alpha   90.00
_cell.angle_beta   90.00
_cell.angle_gamma   90.00
#
_symmetry.space_group_name_H-M   'P 1'
#
loop_
_entity.id
_entity.type
_entity.pdbx_description
1 polymer ?
#
loop_
_entity_poly.entity_id
_entity_poly.type
_entity_poly.pdbx_seq_one_letter_code
_entity_poly.pdbx_strand_id
1 'polypeptide(L)'
;MKIAATLATVLVTAALAQPALADTLAPYGTAKVDMHSMPVTNTVFDVNYEDPQKLNTLYYFILNTKKVTKGKVVVVTHGPELRAFAKENYEKYKGIIDRMAELSKDGVEFKMCNNAMKAAGFKAEDMHGF
;
A
#
# COMPACT_ATOMS: atom_id res chain seq x y z
N MET A 1 -42.64 -20.38 48.53
CA MET A 1 -41.37 -19.72 48.91
C MET A 1 -40.37 -19.99 47.80
N LYS A 2 -39.95 -18.92 47.10
CA LYS A 2 -38.66 -18.65 46.39
C LYS A 2 -38.06 -19.80 45.54
N ILE A 3 -37.51 -19.65 44.34
CA ILE A 3 -36.52 -18.71 43.80
C ILE A 3 -36.51 -18.96 42.28
N ALA A 4 -36.88 -18.00 41.42
CA ALA A 4 -36.68 -18.13 39.97
C ALA A 4 -36.75 -16.78 39.27
N ALA A 5 -35.85 -15.84 39.57
CA ALA A 5 -35.70 -14.62 38.78
C ALA A 5 -34.44 -13.85 39.19
N THR A 6 -33.23 -14.39 38.96
CA THR A 6 -32.02 -13.58 39.22
C THR A 6 -30.78 -14.08 38.46
N LEU A 7 -30.89 -14.30 37.14
CA LEU A 7 -29.70 -14.59 36.32
C LEU A 7 -29.68 -13.94 34.93
N ALA A 8 -30.62 -13.04 34.61
CA ALA A 8 -30.64 -12.35 33.32
C ALA A 8 -30.05 -10.93 33.34
N THR A 9 -29.74 -10.37 34.52
CA THR A 9 -29.47 -8.91 34.63
C THR A 9 -27.98 -8.53 34.67
N VAL A 10 -27.05 -9.50 34.75
CA VAL A 10 -25.61 -9.19 34.91
C VAL A 10 -24.85 -9.08 33.58
N LEU A 11 -25.43 -9.55 32.46
CA LEU A 11 -24.76 -9.53 31.16
C LEU A 11 -24.90 -8.21 30.38
N VAL A 12 -25.77 -7.29 30.81
CA VAL A 12 -26.05 -6.05 30.05
C VAL A 12 -25.12 -4.89 30.45
N THR A 13 -24.48 -4.94 31.62
CA THR A 13 -23.64 -3.83 32.11
C THR A 13 -22.22 -3.82 31.54
N ALA A 14 -21.72 -4.93 30.99
CA ALA A 14 -20.38 -5.01 30.42
C ALA A 14 -20.24 -4.28 29.06
N ALA A 15 -21.34 -4.03 28.36
CA ALA A 15 -21.31 -3.40 27.03
C ALA A 15 -21.13 -1.86 27.08
N LEU A 16 -21.45 -1.21 28.20
CA LEU A 16 -21.41 0.25 28.31
C LEU A 16 -20.03 0.81 28.75
N ALA A 17 -19.10 -0.04 29.16
CA ALA A 17 -17.76 0.36 29.62
C ALA A 17 -16.71 0.46 28.50
N GLN A 18 -17.05 0.11 27.26
CA GLN A 18 -16.11 0.05 26.14
C GLN A 18 -15.49 1.39 25.70
N PRO A 19 -16.21 2.55 25.70
CA PRO A 19 -15.62 3.81 25.23
C PRO A 19 -14.48 4.29 26.11
N ALA A 20 -14.64 4.18 27.44
CA ALA A 20 -13.67 4.66 28.41
C ALA A 20 -12.34 3.88 28.37
N LEU A 21 -12.38 2.59 28.01
CA LEU A 21 -11.15 1.80 27.83
C LEU A 21 -10.44 2.14 26.51
N ALA A 22 -11.18 2.43 25.44
CA ALA A 22 -10.59 2.83 24.16
C ALA A 22 -9.80 4.15 24.28
N ASP A 23 -10.31 5.12 25.05
CA ASP A 23 -9.61 6.40 25.29
C ASP A 23 -8.28 6.22 26.03
N THR A 24 -8.17 5.24 26.96
CA THR A 24 -6.89 4.94 27.63
C THR A 24 -5.85 4.29 26.71
N LEU A 25 -6.31 3.64 25.63
CA LEU A 25 -5.45 2.98 24.63
C LEU A 25 -5.15 3.89 23.42
N ALA A 26 -5.67 5.13 23.42
CA ALA A 26 -5.50 6.10 22.35
C ALA A 26 -4.73 7.35 22.84
N PRO A 27 -3.45 7.24 23.24
CA PRO A 27 -2.68 8.38 23.76
C PRO A 27 -2.49 9.52 22.73
N TYR A 28 -2.79 9.26 21.46
CA TYR A 28 -2.74 10.24 20.37
C TYR A 28 -4.13 10.63 19.84
N GLY A 29 -5.19 10.24 20.55
CA GLY A 29 -6.57 10.50 20.19
C GLY A 29 -7.17 9.51 19.18
N THR A 30 -8.47 9.66 18.94
CA THR A 30 -9.24 8.85 18.00
C THR A 30 -9.25 9.47 16.61
N ALA A 31 -9.13 8.63 15.57
CA ALA A 31 -9.19 9.06 14.18
C ALA A 31 -10.51 9.79 13.87
N LYS A 32 -10.45 10.77 12.97
CA LYS A 32 -11.61 11.52 12.50
C LYS A 32 -12.00 11.09 11.11
N VAL A 33 -13.30 11.09 10.82
CA VAL A 33 -13.81 10.93 9.47
C VAL A 33 -13.66 12.27 8.76
N ASP A 34 -12.97 12.27 7.63
CA ASP A 34 -12.83 13.42 6.74
C ASP A 34 -13.20 13.00 5.31
N MET A 35 -14.30 13.55 4.81
CA MET A 35 -14.84 13.25 3.48
C MET A 35 -14.59 14.38 2.46
N HIS A 36 -13.76 15.39 2.82
CA HIS A 36 -13.43 16.46 1.89
C HIS A 36 -12.58 15.96 0.72
N SER A 37 -12.70 16.63 -0.42
CA SER A 37 -11.83 16.37 -1.56
C SER A 37 -10.40 16.82 -1.25
N MET A 38 -9.44 15.97 -1.58
CA MET A 38 -8.02 16.30 -1.45
C MET A 38 -7.60 17.35 -2.50
N PRO A 39 -6.72 18.32 -2.17
CA PRO A 39 -6.09 19.16 -3.17
C PRO A 39 -5.24 18.31 -4.13
N VAL A 40 -4.94 18.86 -5.31
CA VAL A 40 -4.01 18.22 -6.26
C VAL A 40 -2.67 18.02 -5.56
N THR A 41 -2.26 16.76 -5.43
CA THR A 41 -1.09 16.38 -4.63
C THR A 41 -0.20 15.45 -5.44
N ASN A 42 1.05 15.84 -5.63
CA ASN A 42 2.05 14.94 -6.21
C ASN A 42 2.43 13.87 -5.19
N THR A 43 2.62 12.64 -5.65
CA THR A 43 2.87 11.49 -4.77
C THR A 43 4.09 10.71 -5.21
N VAL A 44 4.81 10.19 -4.22
CA VAL A 44 5.94 9.28 -4.42
C VAL A 44 5.63 7.97 -3.69
N PHE A 45 5.74 6.87 -4.41
CA PHE A 45 5.73 5.52 -3.84
C PHE A 45 7.17 5.07 -3.70
N ASP A 46 7.67 5.01 -2.47
CA ASP A 46 8.95 4.40 -2.13
C ASP A 46 8.74 2.89 -1.91
N VAL A 47 9.35 2.07 -2.75
CA VAL A 47 9.08 0.63 -2.86
C VAL A 47 10.34 -0.17 -2.53
N ASN A 48 10.17 -1.12 -1.61
CA ASN A 48 11.20 -2.08 -1.22
C ASN A 48 10.53 -3.39 -0.78
N TYR A 49 10.07 -4.18 -1.76
CA TYR A 49 9.38 -5.44 -1.51
C TYR A 49 10.33 -6.62 -1.63
N GLU A 50 10.34 -7.45 -0.60
CA GLU A 50 11.08 -8.72 -0.63
C GLU A 50 10.57 -9.67 -1.73
N ASP A 51 9.25 -9.66 -1.97
CA ASP A 51 8.60 -10.48 -2.99
C ASP A 51 8.10 -9.60 -4.15
N PRO A 52 8.61 -9.80 -5.39
CA PRO A 52 8.14 -9.08 -6.55
C PRO A 52 6.63 -9.19 -6.82
N GLN A 53 5.94 -10.24 -6.34
CA GLN A 53 4.49 -10.39 -6.49
C GLN A 53 3.70 -9.25 -5.82
N LYS A 54 4.27 -8.58 -4.81
CA LYS A 54 3.66 -7.43 -4.13
C LYS A 54 3.53 -6.19 -5.04
N LEU A 55 4.21 -6.16 -6.20
CA LEU A 55 3.99 -5.14 -7.22
C LEU A 55 2.54 -5.14 -7.76
N ASN A 56 1.81 -6.25 -7.66
CA ASN A 56 0.37 -6.27 -7.98
C ASN A 56 -0.45 -5.42 -7.00
N THR A 57 -0.09 -5.43 -5.72
CA THR A 57 -0.75 -4.58 -4.72
C THR A 57 -0.42 -3.11 -4.97
N LEU A 58 0.85 -2.81 -5.28
CA LEU A 58 1.28 -1.47 -5.65
C LEU A 58 0.48 -0.92 -6.84
N TYR A 59 0.25 -1.74 -7.87
CA TYR A 59 -0.56 -1.34 -9.03
C TYR A 59 -1.92 -0.77 -8.61
N TYR A 60 -2.66 -1.48 -7.75
CA TYR A 60 -3.96 -1.01 -7.28
C TYR A 60 -3.87 0.21 -6.35
N PHE A 61 -2.83 0.30 -5.52
CA PHE A 61 -2.61 1.49 -4.72
C PHE A 61 -2.35 2.72 -5.59
N ILE A 62 -1.55 2.61 -6.63
CA ILE A 62 -1.31 3.72 -7.56
C ILE A 62 -2.61 4.12 -8.25
N LEU A 63 -3.40 3.18 -8.77
CA LEU A 63 -4.68 3.48 -9.42
C LEU A 63 -5.64 4.22 -8.50
N ASN A 64 -5.75 3.80 -7.24
CA ASN A 64 -6.67 4.42 -6.29
C ASN A 64 -6.15 5.77 -5.77
N THR A 65 -4.86 5.88 -5.49
CA THR A 65 -4.24 7.15 -5.08
C THR A 65 -4.39 8.20 -6.18
N LYS A 66 -4.13 7.85 -7.45
CA LYS A 66 -4.29 8.79 -8.58
C LYS A 66 -5.70 9.40 -8.66
N LYS A 67 -6.75 8.62 -8.38
CA LYS A 67 -8.15 9.11 -8.39
C LYS A 67 -8.38 10.20 -7.35
N VAL A 68 -7.74 10.08 -6.19
CA VAL A 68 -7.91 11.00 -5.06
C VAL A 68 -6.99 12.20 -5.19
N THR A 69 -5.70 11.97 -5.44
CA THR A 69 -4.66 13.01 -5.40
C THR A 69 -4.56 13.81 -6.70
N LYS A 70 -4.92 13.23 -7.84
CA LYS A 70 -5.00 13.88 -9.17
C LYS A 70 -3.70 14.59 -9.62
N GLY A 71 -2.58 14.34 -8.93
CA GLY A 71 -1.27 14.92 -9.23
C GLY A 71 -0.36 13.94 -9.96
N LYS A 72 0.92 14.32 -10.07
CA LYS A 72 1.96 13.44 -10.61
C LYS A 72 2.24 12.28 -9.67
N VAL A 73 2.59 11.13 -10.23
CA VAL A 73 2.99 9.94 -9.47
C VAL A 73 4.36 9.50 -9.91
N VAL A 74 5.25 9.31 -8.93
CA VAL A 74 6.57 8.72 -9.13
C VAL A 74 6.68 7.46 -8.28
N VAL A 75 7.17 6.38 -8.87
CA VAL A 75 7.54 5.14 -8.17
C VAL A 75 9.06 5.08 -8.12
N VAL A 76 9.62 4.94 -6.93
CA VAL A 76 11.05 4.71 -6.73
C VAL A 76 11.22 3.31 -6.16
N THR A 77 11.86 2.42 -6.90
CA THR A 77 12.07 1.02 -6.49
C THR A 77 13.51 0.81 -6.05
N HIS A 78 13.64 0.18 -4.88
CA HIS A 78 14.89 0.00 -4.15
C HIS A 78 15.17 -1.45 -3.79
N GLY A 79 14.17 -2.33 -3.82
CA GLY A 79 14.27 -3.63 -3.20
C GLY A 79 14.50 -4.80 -4.15
N PRO A 80 14.41 -6.03 -3.62
CA PRO A 80 14.52 -7.26 -4.41
C PRO A 80 13.54 -7.32 -5.59
N GLU A 81 12.42 -6.60 -5.55
CA GLU A 81 11.44 -6.52 -6.63
C GLU A 81 12.01 -6.01 -7.96
N LEU A 82 13.14 -5.29 -7.93
CA LEU A 82 13.87 -4.84 -9.12
C LEU A 82 14.14 -5.98 -10.12
N ARG A 83 14.33 -7.21 -9.64
CA ARG A 83 14.54 -8.40 -10.48
C ARG A 83 13.39 -8.65 -11.45
N ALA A 84 12.16 -8.27 -11.10
CA ALA A 84 11.03 -8.44 -12.01
C ALA A 84 11.15 -7.55 -13.25
N PHE A 85 11.79 -6.39 -13.13
CA PHE A 85 11.94 -5.42 -14.22
C PHE A 85 13.10 -5.75 -15.17
N ALA A 86 13.95 -6.73 -14.83
CA ALA A 86 14.99 -7.20 -15.73
C ALA A 86 14.36 -7.96 -16.92
N LYS A 87 14.79 -7.64 -18.14
CA LYS A 87 14.25 -8.20 -19.40
C LYS A 87 14.31 -9.71 -19.45
N GLU A 88 15.37 -10.30 -18.91
CA GLU A 88 15.54 -11.76 -18.83
C GLU A 88 14.45 -12.45 -17.99
N ASN A 89 13.82 -11.73 -17.06
CA ASN A 89 12.78 -12.25 -16.18
C ASN A 89 11.36 -11.94 -16.69
N TYR A 90 11.22 -11.36 -17.89
CA TYR A 90 9.94 -10.91 -18.42
C TYR A 90 8.91 -12.04 -18.46
N GLU A 91 9.24 -13.21 -19.03
CA GLU A 91 8.30 -14.33 -19.12
C GLU A 91 7.78 -14.77 -17.73
N LYS A 92 8.64 -14.74 -16.71
CA LYS A 92 8.27 -15.12 -15.35
C LYS A 92 7.33 -14.10 -14.69
N TYR A 93 7.53 -12.81 -14.94
CA TYR A 93 6.77 -11.73 -14.31
C TYR A 93 5.90 -10.94 -15.28
N LYS A 94 5.55 -11.52 -16.43
CA LYS A 94 4.89 -10.84 -17.55
C LYS A 94 3.68 -10.03 -17.11
N GLY A 95 2.78 -10.66 -16.34
CA GLY A 95 1.58 -9.99 -15.85
C GLY A 95 1.83 -8.81 -14.92
N ILE A 96 2.94 -8.81 -14.17
CA ILE A 96 3.34 -7.70 -13.31
C ILE A 96 3.95 -6.57 -14.15
N ILE A 97 4.88 -6.91 -15.05
CA ILE A 97 5.59 -5.92 -15.86
C ILE A 97 4.66 -5.24 -16.86
N ASP A 98 3.72 -5.98 -17.46
CA ASP A 98 2.71 -5.39 -18.34
C ASP A 98 1.85 -4.36 -17.60
N ARG A 99 1.51 -4.61 -16.32
CA ARG A 99 0.80 -3.64 -15.45
C ARG A 99 1.64 -2.42 -15.10
N MET A 100 2.94 -2.59 -14.85
CA MET A 100 3.83 -1.44 -14.60
C MET A 100 4.00 -0.59 -15.86
N ALA A 101 4.10 -1.23 -17.04
CA ALA A 101 4.14 -0.55 -18.32
C ALA A 101 2.82 0.20 -18.62
N GLU A 102 1.67 -0.37 -18.25
CA GLU A 102 0.37 0.30 -18.32
C GLU A 102 0.35 1.57 -17.46
N LEU A 103 0.82 1.50 -16.21
CA LEU A 103 0.92 2.69 -15.35
C LEU A 103 1.84 3.75 -15.94
N SER A 104 2.97 3.36 -16.55
CA SER A 104 3.88 4.30 -17.21
C SER A 104 3.23 5.00 -18.41
N LYS A 105 2.49 4.25 -19.24
CA LYS A 105 1.68 4.83 -20.33
C LYS A 105 0.65 5.83 -19.81
N ASP A 106 0.11 5.59 -18.62
CA ASP A 106 -0.81 6.48 -17.91
C ASP A 106 -0.11 7.63 -17.14
N GLY A 107 1.18 7.87 -17.40
CA GLY A 107 1.96 9.00 -16.88
C GLY A 107 2.58 8.79 -15.49
N VAL A 108 2.68 7.56 -15.01
CA VAL A 108 3.45 7.25 -13.78
C VAL A 108 4.92 7.13 -14.12
N GLU A 109 5.77 7.91 -13.46
CA GLU A 109 7.21 7.82 -13.67
C GLU A 109 7.83 6.71 -12.81
N PHE A 110 8.63 5.83 -13.41
CA PHE A 110 9.42 4.84 -12.68
C PHE A 110 10.87 5.29 -12.58
N LYS A 111 11.41 5.21 -11.37
CA LYS A 111 12.82 5.46 -11.06
C LYS A 111 13.37 4.23 -10.33
N MET A 112 14.58 3.82 -10.69
CA MET A 112 15.22 2.66 -10.07
C MET A 112 16.48 3.09 -9.35
N CYS A 113 16.66 2.60 -8.13
CA CYS A 113 17.90 2.79 -7.39
C CYS A 113 19.07 2.11 -8.11
N ASN A 114 20.01 2.90 -8.63
CA ASN A 114 21.20 2.41 -9.35
C ASN A 114 22.04 1.46 -8.47
N ASN A 115 22.21 1.78 -7.18
CA ASN A 115 22.98 0.94 -6.26
C ASN A 115 22.32 -0.42 -6.03
N ALA A 116 20.99 -0.46 -5.86
CA ALA A 116 20.27 -1.72 -5.67
C ALA A 116 20.28 -2.58 -6.94
N MET A 117 20.11 -1.94 -8.11
CA MET A 117 20.22 -2.59 -9.41
C MET A 117 21.60 -3.23 -9.61
N LYS A 118 22.67 -2.49 -9.33
CA LYS A 118 24.06 -3.01 -9.38
C LYS A 118 24.28 -4.13 -8.37
N ALA A 119 23.79 -4.00 -7.15
CA ALA A 119 23.90 -5.03 -6.12
C ALA A 119 23.15 -6.32 -6.51
N ALA A 120 22.07 -6.20 -7.28
CA ALA A 120 21.35 -7.33 -7.86
C ALA A 120 22.02 -7.94 -9.10
N GLY A 121 23.11 -7.34 -9.60
CA GLY A 121 23.88 -7.84 -10.75
C GLY A 121 23.46 -7.27 -12.10
N PHE A 122 22.63 -6.22 -12.13
CA PHE A 122 22.10 -5.65 -13.37
C PHE A 122 22.69 -4.29 -13.71
N LYS A 123 22.55 -3.93 -14.99
CA LYS A 123 22.82 -2.60 -15.57
C LYS A 123 21.51 -2.00 -16.09
N ALA A 124 21.55 -0.71 -16.43
CA ALA A 124 20.36 0.00 -16.93
C ALA A 124 19.83 -0.64 -18.22
N GLU A 125 20.72 -1.12 -19.09
CA GLU A 125 20.35 -1.73 -20.37
C GLU A 125 19.64 -3.08 -20.20
N ASP A 126 19.73 -3.70 -19.03
CA ASP A 126 19.08 -4.98 -18.71
C ASP A 126 17.62 -4.79 -18.31
N MET A 127 17.19 -3.56 -17.99
CA MET A 127 15.86 -3.25 -17.46
C MET A 127 14.88 -2.82 -18.56
N HIS A 128 13.58 -3.06 -18.34
CA HIS A 128 12.54 -2.42 -19.13
C HIS A 128 12.55 -0.90 -18.94
N GLY A 129 12.56 -0.15 -20.05
CA GLY A 129 12.79 1.31 -20.06
C GLY A 129 11.52 2.16 -20.18
N PHE A 130 10.58 1.98 -19.25
CA PHE A 130 9.35 2.79 -19.13
C PHE A 130 9.32 3.55 -17.80
#